data_AF-A0A3B9Z0R8-F1
#
_entry.id   AF-A0A3B9Z0R8-F1
#
_cell.length_a   1.000
_cell.length_b   1.000
_cell.length_c   1.000
_cell.angle_alpha   90.00
_cell.angle_beta   90.00
_cell.angle_gamma   90.00
#
_symmetry.space_group_name_H-M   'P 1'
#
loop_
_entity.id
_entity.type
_entity.pdbx_description
1 polymer ?
#
loop_
_entity_poly.entity_id
_entity_poly.type
_entity_poly.pdbx_seq_one_letter_code
_entity_poly.pdbx_strand_id
1 'polypeptide(L)' 'SLVVQGDPSVLLTSAGMQQFKPFYLDPSRAPSRRAVTIQKCMRTSDIEEVGDDTHHTFFEM' A
#
# COMPACT_ATOMS: atom_id res chain seq x y z
N SER A 1 1.40 -4.72 8.20
CA SER A 1 2.82 -4.98 7.93
C SER A 1 3.29 -4.03 6.83
N LEU A 2 4.58 -3.69 6.76
CA LEU A 2 5.17 -2.99 5.59
C LEU A 2 5.63 -3.97 4.51
N VAL A 3 6.08 -5.17 4.90
CA VAL A 3 6.46 -6.22 3.96
C VAL A 3 5.20 -6.91 3.47
N VAL A 4 5.02 -6.94 2.15
CA VAL A 4 3.91 -7.63 1.48
C VAL A 4 4.25 -9.12 1.42
N GLN A 5 3.33 -9.96 1.91
CA GLN A 5 3.48 -11.41 1.86
C GLN A 5 2.88 -11.93 0.54
N GLY A 6 3.64 -12.72 -0.21
CA GLY A 6 3.14 -13.40 -1.40
C GLY A 6 3.05 -12.57 -2.69
N ASP A 7 3.63 -11.35 -2.72
CA ASP A 7 3.77 -10.57 -3.96
C ASP A 7 5.25 -10.23 -4.22
N PRO A 8 5.95 -10.96 -5.12
CA PRO A 8 7.36 -10.69 -5.42
C PRO A 8 7.57 -9.43 -6.26
N SER A 9 6.51 -8.82 -6.80
CA SER A 9 6.61 -7.60 -7.62
C SER A 9 6.72 -6.32 -6.80
N VAL A 10 6.48 -6.40 -5.48
CA VAL A 10 6.45 -5.25 -4.58
C VAL A 10 7.42 -5.47 -3.43
N LEU A 11 8.33 -4.51 -3.22
CA LEU A 11 9.31 -4.58 -2.13
C LEU A 11 8.68 -4.21 -0.78
N LEU A 12 8.01 -3.05 -0.72
CA LEU A 12 7.35 -2.51 0.47
C LEU A 12 5.95 -2.02 0.11
N THR A 13 5.05 -2.04 1.09
CA THR A 13 3.69 -1.56 0.92
C THR A 13 3.73 -0.06 0.63
N SER A 14 3.37 0.36 -0.58
CA SER A 14 3.40 1.77 -1.03
C SER A 14 2.01 2.40 -1.17
N ALA A 15 0.95 1.59 -1.05
CA ALA A 15 -0.43 2.04 -1.09
C ALA A 15 -1.38 1.12 -0.28
N GLY A 16 -2.46 1.69 0.26
CA GLY A 16 -3.48 0.97 1.02
C GLY A 16 -4.16 -0.16 0.26
N MET A 17 -4.28 -0.01 -1.07
CA MET A 17 -4.99 -0.94 -1.94
C MET A 17 -4.25 -2.29 -2.16
N GLN A 18 -2.94 -2.36 -1.91
CA GLN A 18 -2.13 -3.52 -2.32
C GLN A 18 -2.56 -4.81 -1.64
N GLN A 19 -2.98 -4.75 -0.37
CA GLN A 19 -3.52 -5.92 0.34
C GLN A 19 -4.84 -6.45 -0.27
N PHE A 20 -5.55 -5.60 -1.01
CA PHE A 20 -6.82 -5.93 -1.66
C PHE A 20 -6.65 -6.31 -3.14
N LYS A 21 -5.42 -6.30 -3.68
CA LYS A 21 -5.12 -6.66 -5.08
C LYS A 21 -5.80 -7.97 -5.53
N PRO A 22 -5.78 -9.08 -4.75
CA PRO A 22 -6.47 -10.31 -5.15
C PRO A 22 -7.99 -10.15 -5.27
N PHE A 23 -8.60 -9.32 -4.43
CA PHE A 23 -10.06 -9.09 -4.43
C PHE A 23 -10.51 -8.12 -5.52
N TYR A 24 -9.62 -7.25 -6.00
CA TYR A 24 -9.91 -6.45 -7.20
C TYR A 24 -9.86 -7.29 -8.47
N LEU A 25 -8.98 -8.30 -8.52
CA LEU A 25 -8.90 -9.23 -9.65
C LEU A 25 -10.02 -10.28 -9.61
N ASP A 26 -10.42 -10.72 -8.42
CA ASP A 26 -11.54 -11.63 -8.19
C ASP A 26 -12.46 -11.11 -7.07
N PRO A 27 -13.46 -10.27 -7.41
CA PRO A 27 -14.39 -9.71 -6.44
C PRO A 27 -15.24 -10.75 -5.70
N SER A 28 -15.41 -11.95 -6.25
CA SER A 28 -16.22 -13.00 -5.62
C SER A 28 -15.59 -13.54 -4.33
N ARG A 29 -14.26 -13.41 -4.20
CA ARG A 29 -13.49 -13.81 -3.04
C ARG A 29 -13.35 -12.72 -1.97
N ALA A 30 -13.88 -11.53 -2.23
CA ALA A 30 -13.82 -10.43 -1.29
C ALA A 30 -14.63 -10.76 -0.02
N PRO A 31 -14.05 -10.64 1.18
CA PRO A 31 -14.74 -10.97 2.43
C PRO A 31 -15.88 -9.98 2.75
N SER A 32 -15.87 -8.80 2.13
CA SER A 32 -16.88 -7.77 2.29
C SER A 32 -17.04 -6.94 1.01
N ARG A 33 -18.23 -6.36 0.83
CA ARG A 33 -18.50 -5.42 -0.29
C ARG A 33 -17.74 -4.09 -0.13
N ARG A 34 -17.36 -3.73 1.09
CA ARG A 34 -16.70 -2.46 1.44
C ARG A 34 -15.67 -2.71 2.52
N ALA A 35 -14.53 -2.03 2.41
CA ALA A 35 -13.46 -2.01 3.40
C ALA A 35 -12.92 -0.58 3.53
N VAL A 36 -12.38 -0.26 4.70
CA VAL A 36 -11.68 1.00 4.98
C VAL A 36 -10.45 0.68 5.81
N THR A 37 -9.34 1.36 5.52
CA THR A 37 -8.05 1.13 6.20
C THR A 37 -7.33 2.45 6.39
N ILE A 38 -6.44 2.47 7.38
CA ILE A 38 -5.34 3.43 7.48
C ILE A 38 -4.08 2.57 7.41
N GLN A 39 -3.46 2.54 6.24
CA GLN A 39 -2.33 1.68 5.92
C GLN A 39 -1.03 2.44 6.05
N LYS A 40 -0.09 1.88 6.82
CA LYS A 40 1.30 2.33 6.81
C LYS A 40 1.94 2.05 5.45
N CYS A 41 2.39 3.09 4.79
CA CYS A 41 3.01 3.07 3.47
C CYS A 41 4.48 3.51 3.57
N MET A 42 5.32 2.90 2.74
CA MET A 42 6.70 3.31 2.55
C MET A 42 7.00 3.45 1.05
N ARG A 43 7.44 4.65 0.64
CA ARG A 43 7.84 4.97 -0.73
C ARG A 43 9.29 5.42 -0.73
N THR A 44 10.15 4.54 -1.22
CA THR A 44 11.58 4.84 -1.40
C THR A 44 11.83 5.61 -2.71
N SER A 45 10.88 5.64 -3.63
CA SER A 45 10.94 6.44 -4.86
C SER A 45 11.01 7.93 -4.56
N ASP A 46 10.36 8.35 -3.47
CA ASP A 46 10.16 9.76 -3.13
C ASP A 46 11.33 10.28 -2.28
N ILE A 47 12.40 9.48 -2.09
CA ILE A 47 13.50 9.77 -1.15
C ILE A 47 14.26 11.06 -1.51
N GLU A 48 14.43 11.35 -2.81
CA GLU A 48 15.13 12.54 -3.29
C GLU A 48 14.25 13.81 -3.19
N GLU A 49 12.94 13.66 -3.02
CA GLU A 49 11.96 14.75 -2.93
C GLU A 49 11.64 15.12 -1.46
N VAL A 50 12.01 14.24 -0.51
CA VAL A 50 11.79 14.47 0.91
C VAL A 50 12.57 15.68 1.41
N GLY A 51 11.87 16.55 2.13
CA GLY A 51 12.41 17.82 2.63
C GLY A 51 11.49 19.01 2.35
N ASP A 52 10.44 18.81 1.55
CA ASP A 52 9.35 19.76 1.37
C ASP A 52 8.15 19.48 2.31
N ASP A 53 7.07 20.24 2.13
CA ASP A 53 5.87 20.16 2.98
C ASP A 53 4.96 18.96 2.66
N THR A 54 5.28 18.16 1.62
CA THR A 54 4.33 17.16 1.06
C THR A 54 4.90 15.75 0.89
N HIS A 55 6.22 15.59 0.78
CA HIS A 55 6.84 14.30 0.53
C HIS A 55 7.35 13.63 1.81
N HIS A 56 6.95 12.38 1.98
CA HIS A 56 7.38 11.52 3.07
C HIS A 56 7.78 10.17 2.52
N THR A 57 8.88 9.60 3.03
CA THR A 57 9.21 8.21 2.73
C THR A 57 8.30 7.23 3.46
N PHE A 58 7.79 7.59 4.64
CA PHE A 58 6.86 6.79 5.42
C PHE A 58 5.66 7.63 5.85
N PHE A 59 4.45 7.15 5.56
CA PHE A 59 3.20 7.87 5.83
C PHE A 59 2.03 6.90 5.95
N GLU A 60 0.86 7.41 6.31
CA GLU A 60 -0.38 6.62 6.38
C GLU A 60 -1.34 7.00 5.26
N MET A 61 -1.96 5.99 4.64
CA MET A 61 -2.94 6.14 3.55
C MET A 61 -4.26 5.45 3.87
#